data_AF-A0A1V4V008-F1
#
_entry.id   AF-A0A1V4V008-F1
#
_cell.length_a   1.000
_cell.length_b   1.000
_cell.length_c   1.000
_cell.angle_alpha   90.00
_cell.angle_beta   90.00
_cell.angle_gamma   90.00
#
_symmetry.space_group_name_H-M   'P 1'
#
loop_
_entity.id
_entity.type
_entity.pdbx_description
1 polymer ?
#
loop_
_entity_poly.entity_id
_entity_poly.type
_entity_poly.pdbx_seq_one_letter_code
_entity_poly.pdbx_strand_id
1 'polypeptide(L)'
;MPAERFNPKVDGWSFENWGEDSGFDWGLFRETYLGVNPTEDCVEAPLDCSFFEIFKICAKLGNCGGMSILALALHKYGGYFGFCKPANFYAGDKDGPFRPDLRRAINIIQARQFNVNCIRNFMDMWKAGTLNNAVIAHQRVKELLGTGDYPVLWINTGLMDENAHTVIPYNYIDGPGWPKYLNIWDSNHPGDDSRMMTINSATDWTYTSKNTTYSGQANGWCFAVPMSLVLQKARHPVSMGYAVDDIMTLFVTGSGAAIGQISDEDGRRLYHQDADFHTSRGDLETDPARRLSDCCRWPWYGRGRTDEQRSEIYFYRRNPGVSSRLAITLNGTRYRAVYGGANNLIAVEADSGSPGRDEVIISALGSAHQSVGITASREGRSIAIRQARMGTDARSWRALEVRDLDLTKGDRATMVVAKDFCSVMVSAGGREVPFILRMEQGAGKKAMQRDETELLTRPNRLISFWPDDWRDLKKTTIQKEEISIPRGLRPGI
;
A
#
# COMPACT_ATOMS: atom_id res chain seq x y z
N MET A 1 31.73 1.09 -25.56
CA MET A 1 31.54 2.54 -25.82
C MET A 1 31.11 3.18 -24.51
N PRO A 2 31.60 4.37 -24.14
CA PRO A 2 31.07 5.08 -22.97
C PRO A 2 29.57 5.29 -23.15
N ALA A 3 28.77 5.02 -22.12
CA ALA A 3 27.33 5.29 -22.18
C ALA A 3 27.11 6.79 -22.43
N GLU A 4 26.24 7.12 -23.39
CA GLU A 4 25.85 8.51 -23.66
C GLU A 4 25.23 9.10 -22.39
N ARG A 5 25.68 10.30 -21.99
CA ARG A 5 25.13 11.00 -20.82
C ARG A 5 23.76 11.57 -21.18
N PHE A 6 22.82 11.47 -20.25
CA PHE A 6 21.50 12.09 -20.38
C PHE A 6 21.67 13.62 -20.44
N ASN A 7 21.19 14.24 -21.52
CA ASN A 7 21.18 15.68 -21.74
C ASN A 7 19.79 16.25 -21.41
N PRO A 8 19.64 17.04 -20.34
CA PRO A 8 18.35 17.60 -19.90
C PRO A 8 17.56 18.34 -21.00
N LYS A 9 18.24 19.00 -21.94
CA LYS A 9 17.63 19.77 -23.03
C LYS A 9 17.10 18.93 -24.18
N VAL A 10 17.58 17.68 -24.29
CA VAL A 10 17.26 16.77 -25.39
C VAL A 10 16.50 15.55 -24.90
N ASP A 11 17.04 14.88 -23.89
CA ASP A 11 16.52 13.61 -23.37
C ASP A 11 15.40 13.80 -22.33
N GLY A 12 15.19 15.03 -21.84
CA GLY A 12 14.06 15.41 -21.00
C GLY A 12 12.82 15.83 -21.80
N TRP A 13 11.64 15.80 -21.16
CA TRP A 13 10.40 16.28 -21.77
C TRP A 13 10.41 17.81 -21.95
N SER A 14 9.64 18.28 -22.93
CA SER A 14 9.47 19.72 -23.23
C SER A 14 8.30 20.39 -22.46
N PHE A 15 7.56 19.60 -21.67
CA PHE A 15 6.35 20.00 -20.96
C PHE A 15 6.48 19.74 -19.46
N GLU A 16 5.67 20.43 -18.66
CA GLU A 16 5.76 20.32 -17.21
C GLU A 16 5.03 19.09 -16.68
N ASN A 17 5.42 18.70 -15.47
CA ASN A 17 4.68 17.75 -14.66
C ASN A 17 3.24 18.22 -14.37
N TRP A 18 2.29 17.29 -14.48
CA TRP A 18 0.86 17.53 -14.27
C TRP A 18 0.26 16.47 -13.33
N GLY A 19 -0.85 16.82 -12.68
CA GLY A 19 -1.68 15.90 -11.89
C GLY A 19 -2.93 15.45 -12.65
N GLU A 20 -3.56 14.37 -12.20
CA GLU A 20 -4.76 13.80 -12.81
C GLU A 20 -5.99 14.00 -11.91
N ASP A 21 -6.91 14.85 -12.34
CA ASP A 21 -8.09 15.23 -11.54
C ASP A 21 -9.14 14.12 -11.46
N SER A 22 -9.34 13.37 -12.56
CA SER A 22 -10.38 12.33 -12.65
C SER A 22 -9.96 10.97 -12.06
N GLY A 23 -8.74 10.86 -11.54
CA GLY A 23 -8.15 9.59 -11.14
C GLY A 23 -7.92 8.63 -12.31
N PHE A 24 -7.31 7.48 -12.05
CA PHE A 24 -7.06 6.46 -13.06
C PHE A 24 -8.22 5.46 -13.20
N ASP A 25 -8.50 5.08 -14.45
CA ASP A 25 -9.52 4.10 -14.80
C ASP A 25 -9.03 2.64 -14.70
N TRP A 26 -9.98 1.69 -14.70
CA TRP A 26 -9.70 0.26 -14.65
C TRP A 26 -8.88 -0.24 -15.85
N GLY A 27 -9.06 0.35 -17.03
CA GLY A 27 -8.28 -0.01 -18.22
C GLY A 27 -6.79 0.27 -18.02
N LEU A 28 -6.45 1.42 -17.44
CA LEU A 28 -5.08 1.82 -17.12
C LEU A 28 -4.51 0.89 -16.05
N PHE A 29 -5.32 0.48 -15.07
CA PHE A 29 -4.93 -0.50 -14.05
C PHE A 29 -4.52 -1.84 -14.67
N ARG A 30 -5.34 -2.36 -15.59
CA ARG A 30 -5.06 -3.60 -16.34
C ARG A 30 -3.82 -3.51 -17.22
N GLU A 31 -3.60 -2.36 -17.85
CA GLU A 31 -2.40 -2.12 -18.65
C GLU A 31 -1.15 -2.01 -17.77
N THR A 32 -1.30 -1.52 -16.55
CA THR A 32 -0.20 -1.30 -15.59
C THR A 32 0.33 -2.59 -14.97
N TYR A 33 -0.54 -3.50 -14.52
CA TYR A 33 -0.11 -4.69 -13.79
C TYR A 33 -0.45 -6.02 -14.48
N LEU A 34 0.33 -7.05 -14.16
CA LEU A 34 0.08 -8.42 -14.62
C LEU A 34 -1.03 -9.07 -13.80
N GLY A 35 -1.91 -9.81 -14.48
CA GLY A 35 -2.89 -10.69 -13.82
C GLY A 35 -4.15 -9.99 -13.29
N VAL A 36 -4.41 -8.75 -13.69
CA VAL A 36 -5.64 -8.01 -13.32
C VAL A 36 -6.84 -8.52 -14.12
N ASN A 37 -7.99 -8.66 -13.46
CA ASN A 37 -9.24 -9.08 -14.08
C ASN A 37 -9.66 -8.16 -15.26
N PRO A 38 -10.22 -8.70 -16.35
CA PRO A 38 -10.70 -7.93 -17.49
C PRO A 38 -11.66 -6.77 -17.19
N THR A 39 -12.48 -6.90 -16.17
CA THR A 39 -13.52 -5.94 -15.80
C THR A 39 -13.39 -5.54 -14.34
N GLU A 40 -13.87 -4.35 -13.99
CA GLU A 40 -14.02 -3.90 -12.61
C GLU A 40 -15.22 -4.63 -11.98
N ASP A 41 -15.07 -5.94 -11.83
CA ASP A 41 -16.06 -6.80 -11.20
C ASP A 41 -15.49 -7.26 -9.85
N CYS A 42 -15.92 -6.60 -8.78
CA CYS A 42 -15.47 -6.91 -7.42
C CYS A 42 -16.01 -8.24 -6.90
N VAL A 43 -16.96 -8.84 -7.63
CA VAL A 43 -17.40 -10.20 -7.43
C VAL A 43 -16.43 -11.16 -8.11
N GLU A 44 -15.94 -10.90 -9.32
CA GLU A 44 -14.95 -11.80 -9.93
C GLU A 44 -13.53 -11.62 -9.35
N ALA A 45 -13.18 -10.40 -8.92
CA ALA A 45 -11.82 -10.03 -8.52
C ALA A 45 -11.80 -9.06 -7.32
N PRO A 46 -12.22 -9.49 -6.12
CA PRO A 46 -12.30 -8.64 -4.93
C PRO A 46 -10.94 -8.06 -4.50
N LEU A 47 -9.84 -8.76 -4.79
CA LEU A 47 -8.47 -8.30 -4.48
C LEU A 47 -8.02 -7.16 -5.40
N ASP A 48 -8.29 -7.29 -6.70
CA ASP A 48 -7.98 -6.27 -7.70
C ASP A 48 -8.79 -5.00 -7.43
N CYS A 49 -10.09 -5.13 -7.14
CA CYS A 49 -10.93 -4.01 -6.74
C CYS A 49 -10.40 -3.31 -5.47
N SER A 50 -9.96 -4.09 -4.48
CA SER A 50 -9.43 -3.50 -3.24
C SER A 50 -8.13 -2.73 -3.49
N PHE A 51 -7.29 -3.17 -4.43
CA PHE A 51 -6.11 -2.40 -4.82
C PHE A 51 -6.42 -1.22 -5.74
N PHE A 52 -7.46 -1.32 -6.54
CA PHE A 52 -7.84 -0.26 -7.47
C PHE A 52 -8.15 1.06 -6.74
N GLU A 53 -8.71 0.96 -5.53
CA GLU A 53 -8.88 2.10 -4.63
C GLU A 53 -7.57 2.83 -4.30
N ILE A 54 -6.46 2.10 -4.24
CA ILE A 54 -5.11 2.65 -4.09
C ILE A 54 -4.64 3.29 -5.41
N PHE A 55 -4.77 2.51 -6.47
CA PHE A 55 -4.27 2.88 -7.78
C PHE A 55 -4.90 4.17 -8.33
N LYS A 56 -6.22 4.35 -8.16
CA LYS A 56 -6.95 5.45 -8.80
C LYS A 56 -6.48 6.85 -8.40
N ILE A 57 -5.84 7.02 -7.23
CA ILE A 57 -5.37 8.34 -6.76
C ILE A 57 -3.87 8.56 -6.92
N CYS A 58 -3.11 7.60 -7.48
CA CYS A 58 -1.64 7.64 -7.45
C CYS A 58 -0.97 8.79 -8.24
N ALA A 59 -1.69 9.41 -9.18
CA ALA A 59 -1.20 10.53 -9.98
C ALA A 59 -1.94 11.85 -9.71
N LYS A 60 -2.76 11.92 -8.64
CA LYS A 60 -3.51 13.14 -8.30
C LYS A 60 -2.60 14.35 -8.10
N LEU A 61 -1.41 14.14 -7.52
CA LEU A 61 -0.46 15.21 -7.18
C LEU A 61 0.67 15.40 -8.22
N GLY A 62 0.75 14.55 -9.24
CA GLY A 62 1.83 14.60 -10.23
C GLY A 62 2.17 13.26 -10.87
N ASN A 63 2.84 13.35 -12.01
CA ASN A 63 3.36 12.25 -12.82
C ASN A 63 4.89 12.24 -12.93
N CYS A 64 5.60 12.97 -12.05
CA CYS A 64 7.05 13.17 -12.11
C CYS A 64 7.85 11.86 -12.13
N GLY A 65 7.38 10.81 -11.46
CA GLY A 65 7.99 9.48 -11.50
C GLY A 65 7.84 8.80 -12.87
N GLY A 66 6.62 8.80 -13.40
CA GLY A 66 6.30 8.31 -14.75
C GLY A 66 7.10 9.03 -15.84
N MET A 67 7.15 10.36 -15.76
CA MET A 67 7.91 11.21 -16.67
C MET A 67 9.41 10.88 -16.63
N SER A 68 9.98 10.82 -15.42
CA SER A 68 11.41 10.57 -15.23
C SER A 68 11.82 9.20 -15.78
N ILE A 69 11.08 8.15 -15.43
CA ILE A 69 11.40 6.78 -15.85
C ILE A 69 11.20 6.60 -17.35
N LEU A 70 10.14 7.17 -17.95
CA LEU A 70 9.92 7.05 -19.38
C LEU A 70 10.99 7.82 -20.18
N ALA A 71 11.38 9.02 -19.74
CA ALA A 71 12.49 9.77 -20.36
C ALA A 71 13.81 8.97 -20.33
N LEU A 72 14.15 8.38 -19.18
CA LEU A 72 15.31 7.50 -19.05
C LEU A 72 15.23 6.27 -19.97
N ALA A 73 14.04 5.70 -20.14
CA ALA A 73 13.82 4.57 -21.03
C ALA A 73 14.03 4.92 -22.50
N LEU A 74 13.53 6.08 -22.95
CA LEU A 74 13.79 6.58 -24.31
C LEU A 74 15.28 6.84 -24.52
N HIS A 75 15.95 7.48 -23.55
CA HIS A 75 17.39 7.72 -23.60
C HIS A 75 18.18 6.42 -23.74
N LYS A 76 17.92 5.45 -22.87
CA LYS A 76 18.67 4.19 -22.79
C LYS A 76 18.44 3.26 -23.97
N TYR A 77 17.19 3.11 -24.41
CA TYR A 77 16.81 2.09 -25.38
C TYR A 77 16.54 2.64 -26.78
N GLY A 78 16.56 3.97 -26.98
CA GLY A 78 16.19 4.63 -28.24
C GLY A 78 14.68 4.68 -28.47
N GLY A 79 13.89 3.88 -27.76
CA GLY A 79 12.44 3.93 -27.76
C GLY A 79 11.80 3.02 -26.71
N TYR A 80 10.58 3.37 -26.28
CA TYR A 80 9.80 2.62 -25.29
C TYR A 80 8.31 2.98 -25.40
N PHE A 81 7.40 2.03 -25.17
CA PHE A 81 5.94 2.22 -25.32
C PHE A 81 5.49 2.78 -26.70
N GLY A 82 6.27 2.55 -27.76
CA GLY A 82 5.97 3.08 -29.10
C GLY A 82 6.45 4.52 -29.34
N PHE A 83 7.11 5.13 -28.37
CA PHE A 83 7.76 6.44 -28.50
C PHE A 83 9.27 6.25 -28.73
N CYS A 84 9.87 7.09 -29.58
CA CYS A 84 11.30 7.13 -29.87
C CYS A 84 12.01 8.30 -29.14
N LYS A 85 13.32 8.18 -28.89
CA LYS A 85 14.22 9.30 -28.52
C LYS A 85 14.24 10.35 -29.66
N PRO A 86 14.40 11.65 -29.37
CA PRO A 86 14.49 12.28 -28.04
C PRO A 86 13.14 12.60 -27.42
N ALA A 87 13.08 12.68 -26.09
CA ALA A 87 11.85 13.00 -25.37
C ALA A 87 11.36 14.44 -25.64
N ASN A 88 12.27 15.38 -25.92
CA ASN A 88 11.92 16.77 -26.22
C ASN A 88 11.20 16.95 -27.58
N PHE A 89 11.17 15.92 -28.44
CA PHE A 89 10.40 15.93 -29.70
C PHE A 89 8.89 16.00 -29.45
N TYR A 90 8.42 15.46 -28.32
CA TYR A 90 7.00 15.43 -28.00
C TYR A 90 6.60 16.73 -27.32
N ALA A 91 5.63 17.42 -27.93
CA ALA A 91 5.10 18.68 -27.44
C ALA A 91 4.06 18.50 -26.33
N GLY A 92 3.97 19.51 -25.47
CA GLY A 92 2.98 19.65 -24.42
C GLY A 92 3.10 21.02 -23.76
N ASP A 93 2.44 21.20 -22.62
CA ASP A 93 2.48 22.44 -21.85
C ASP A 93 2.46 22.16 -20.32
N LYS A 94 1.93 23.08 -19.53
CA LYS A 94 1.79 22.93 -18.07
C LYS A 94 0.81 21.83 -17.64
N ASP A 95 -0.08 21.41 -18.55
CA ASP A 95 -1.14 20.43 -18.29
C ASP A 95 -0.75 19.03 -18.84
N GLY A 96 0.51 18.87 -19.28
CA GLY A 96 1.12 17.62 -19.71
C GLY A 96 1.29 17.53 -21.24
N PRO A 97 1.50 16.31 -21.78
CA PRO A 97 1.68 16.12 -23.22
C PRO A 97 0.37 16.32 -23.98
N PHE A 98 0.44 16.91 -25.18
CA PHE A 98 -0.73 17.03 -26.07
C PHE A 98 -1.23 15.68 -26.59
N ARG A 99 -0.35 14.69 -26.62
CA ARG A 99 -0.64 13.34 -27.09
C ARG A 99 -1.29 12.49 -25.98
N PRO A 100 -2.54 12.03 -26.15
CA PRO A 100 -3.22 11.26 -25.11
C PRO A 100 -2.61 9.88 -24.88
N ASP A 101 -2.03 9.26 -25.92
CA ASP A 101 -1.31 7.99 -25.81
C ASP A 101 -0.01 8.14 -25.01
N LEU A 102 0.71 9.25 -25.15
CA LEU A 102 1.89 9.56 -24.34
C LEU A 102 1.49 9.83 -22.88
N ARG A 103 0.41 10.59 -22.66
CA ARG A 103 -0.16 10.83 -21.31
C ARG A 103 -0.44 9.49 -20.61
N ARG A 104 -1.14 8.58 -21.30
CA ARG A 104 -1.46 7.24 -20.79
C ARG A 104 -0.21 6.41 -20.50
N ALA A 105 0.80 6.43 -21.38
CA ALA A 105 2.06 5.72 -21.16
C ALA A 105 2.81 6.22 -19.91
N ILE A 106 2.86 7.55 -19.71
CA ILE A 106 3.47 8.14 -18.51
C ILE A 106 2.70 7.73 -17.25
N ASN A 107 1.36 7.79 -17.29
CA ASN A 107 0.50 7.38 -16.17
C ASN A 107 0.69 5.90 -15.79
N ILE A 108 0.83 5.01 -16.78
CA ILE A 108 1.15 3.59 -16.54
C ILE A 108 2.48 3.46 -15.78
N ILE A 109 3.53 4.15 -16.22
CA ILE A 109 4.83 4.08 -15.55
C ILE A 109 4.79 4.72 -14.16
N GLN A 110 4.06 5.83 -13.97
CA GLN A 110 3.85 6.46 -12.67
C GLN A 110 3.23 5.47 -11.67
N ALA A 111 2.20 4.73 -12.08
CA ALA A 111 1.56 3.76 -11.21
C ALA A 111 2.44 2.53 -10.89
N ARG A 112 3.41 2.19 -11.74
CA ARG A 112 4.35 1.08 -11.48
C ARG A 112 5.24 1.28 -10.26
N GLN A 113 5.25 2.46 -9.64
CA GLN A 113 5.88 2.69 -8.32
C GLN A 113 5.34 1.74 -7.23
N PHE A 114 4.10 1.26 -7.36
CA PHE A 114 3.49 0.29 -6.45
C PHE A 114 3.61 -1.17 -6.93
N ASN A 115 4.50 -1.45 -7.87
CA ASN A 115 4.77 -2.83 -8.22
C ASN A 115 5.54 -3.54 -7.08
N VAL A 116 5.46 -4.87 -7.04
CA VAL A 116 6.08 -5.65 -5.95
C VAL A 116 7.59 -5.42 -5.80
N ASN A 117 8.33 -5.25 -6.91
CA ASN A 117 9.78 -5.10 -6.87
C ASN A 117 10.20 -3.76 -6.27
N CYS A 118 9.48 -2.70 -6.63
CA CYS A 118 9.68 -1.36 -6.08
C CYS A 118 9.33 -1.33 -4.58
N ILE A 119 8.25 -1.99 -4.19
CA ILE A 119 7.87 -2.13 -2.78
C ILE A 119 8.94 -2.88 -1.99
N ARG A 120 9.46 -4.02 -2.50
CA ARG A 120 10.56 -4.75 -1.84
C ARG A 120 11.80 -3.89 -1.64
N ASN A 121 12.22 -3.18 -2.69
CA ASN A 121 13.35 -2.27 -2.61
C ASN A 121 13.11 -1.14 -1.58
N PHE A 122 11.92 -0.57 -1.54
CA PHE A 122 11.55 0.43 -0.53
C PHE A 122 11.62 -0.13 0.90
N MET A 123 11.07 -1.33 1.12
CA MET A 123 11.14 -2.01 2.42
C MET A 123 12.58 -2.28 2.86
N ASP A 124 13.47 -2.65 1.93
CA ASP A 124 14.88 -2.88 2.24
C ASP A 124 15.59 -1.58 2.65
N MET A 125 15.35 -0.48 1.94
CA MET A 125 15.88 0.84 2.30
C MET A 125 15.33 1.33 3.66
N TRP A 126 14.05 1.09 3.91
CA TRP A 126 13.37 1.39 5.18
C TRP A 126 14.01 0.63 6.35
N LYS A 127 14.16 -0.70 6.19
CA LYS A 127 14.77 -1.58 7.20
C LYS A 127 16.21 -1.17 7.48
N ALA A 128 16.97 -0.85 6.44
CA ALA A 128 18.35 -0.37 6.57
C ALA A 128 18.45 1.05 7.17
N GLY A 129 17.35 1.79 7.32
CA GLY A 129 17.35 3.15 7.85
C GLY A 129 17.98 4.19 6.92
N THR A 130 18.02 3.91 5.61
CA THR A 130 18.77 4.70 4.62
C THR A 130 17.92 5.71 3.83
N LEU A 131 16.63 5.83 4.15
CA LEU A 131 15.70 6.70 3.41
C LEU A 131 16.06 8.18 3.43
N ASN A 132 16.74 8.69 4.47
CA ASN A 132 17.28 10.06 4.53
C ASN A 132 18.81 10.00 4.60
N ASN A 133 19.44 9.24 3.71
CA ASN A 133 20.90 9.18 3.63
C ASN A 133 21.35 9.55 2.22
N ALA A 134 21.56 10.84 2.01
CA ALA A 134 21.97 11.38 0.71
C ALA A 134 23.40 10.97 0.32
N VAL A 135 24.26 10.57 1.27
CA VAL A 135 25.58 10.00 0.94
C VAL A 135 25.40 8.65 0.23
N ILE A 136 24.55 7.79 0.77
CA ILE A 136 24.22 6.49 0.15
C ILE A 136 23.51 6.70 -1.17
N ALA A 137 22.56 7.65 -1.24
CA ALA A 137 21.87 7.97 -2.48
C ALA A 137 22.85 8.45 -3.58
N HIS A 138 23.79 9.35 -3.24
CA HIS A 138 24.83 9.83 -4.16
C HIS A 138 25.72 8.68 -4.66
N GLN A 139 26.18 7.81 -3.75
CA GLN A 139 26.98 6.65 -4.12
C GLN A 139 26.21 5.70 -5.04
N ARG A 140 24.93 5.47 -4.75
CA ARG A 140 24.06 4.64 -5.58
C ARG A 140 23.82 5.25 -6.96
N VAL A 141 23.68 6.57 -7.07
CA VAL A 141 23.58 7.28 -8.35
C VAL A 141 24.85 7.06 -9.18
N LYS A 142 26.03 7.24 -8.58
CA LYS A 142 27.33 7.01 -9.25
C LYS A 142 27.44 5.58 -9.80
N GLU A 143 27.07 4.58 -9.01
CA GLU A 143 27.06 3.17 -9.43
C GLU A 143 26.10 2.94 -10.61
N LEU A 144 24.86 3.41 -10.48
CA LEU A 144 23.80 3.17 -11.47
C LEU A 144 24.03 3.90 -12.80
N LEU A 145 24.61 5.11 -12.77
CA LEU A 145 25.08 5.78 -13.97
C LEU A 145 26.23 5.01 -14.65
N GLY A 146 27.11 4.39 -13.86
CA GLY A 146 28.22 3.58 -14.37
C GLY A 146 27.78 2.24 -15.00
N THR A 147 26.71 1.63 -14.50
CA THR A 147 26.16 0.36 -15.04
C THR A 147 25.12 0.58 -16.14
N GLY A 148 24.67 1.82 -16.36
CA GLY A 148 23.62 2.16 -17.31
C GLY A 148 22.21 1.75 -16.86
N ASP A 149 22.01 1.34 -15.59
CA ASP A 149 20.68 1.19 -15.00
C ASP A 149 20.25 2.50 -14.35
N TYR A 150 20.01 3.51 -15.19
CA TYR A 150 19.86 4.90 -14.78
C TYR A 150 18.91 5.07 -13.59
N PRO A 151 19.31 5.84 -12.57
CA PRO A 151 18.49 6.07 -11.38
C PRO A 151 17.46 7.17 -11.60
N VAL A 152 16.37 7.08 -10.85
CA VAL A 152 15.61 8.26 -10.42
C VAL A 152 15.90 8.53 -8.95
N LEU A 153 15.86 9.80 -8.55
CA LEU A 153 15.97 10.21 -7.18
C LEU A 153 14.59 10.56 -6.64
N TRP A 154 14.23 9.91 -5.55
CA TRP A 154 12.99 10.06 -4.82
C TRP A 154 13.27 10.97 -3.63
N ILE A 155 12.60 12.14 -3.59
CA ILE A 155 12.82 13.18 -2.57
C ILE A 155 11.51 13.65 -1.94
N ASN A 156 11.57 14.13 -0.70
CA ASN A 156 10.44 14.73 0.00
C ASN A 156 10.89 15.76 1.03
N THR A 157 9.97 16.63 1.45
CA THR A 157 10.13 17.61 2.53
C THR A 157 10.06 16.99 3.93
N GLY A 158 9.48 15.79 4.08
CA GLY A 158 9.42 15.05 5.34
C GLY A 158 9.17 13.54 5.14
N LEU A 159 9.36 12.72 6.17
CA LEU A 159 9.12 11.28 6.05
C LEU A 159 7.66 10.93 5.80
N MET A 160 6.72 11.71 6.35
CA MET A 160 5.28 11.48 6.21
C MET A 160 4.56 12.69 5.62
N ASP A 161 5.28 13.52 4.86
CA ASP A 161 4.76 14.71 4.17
C ASP A 161 4.31 14.35 2.74
N GLU A 162 3.31 15.07 2.23
CA GLU A 162 2.70 14.87 0.91
C GLU A 162 3.57 15.41 -0.23
N ASN A 163 4.51 16.31 0.07
CA ASN A 163 5.34 16.94 -0.95
C ASN A 163 6.49 16.01 -1.38
N ALA A 164 6.14 14.88 -1.98
CA ALA A 164 7.05 13.98 -2.66
C ALA A 164 7.36 14.48 -4.08
N HIS A 165 8.57 14.20 -4.55
CA HIS A 165 8.97 14.49 -5.92
C HIS A 165 9.96 13.45 -6.45
N THR A 166 9.94 13.24 -7.76
CA THR A 166 10.88 12.38 -8.46
C THR A 166 11.63 13.20 -9.49
N VAL A 167 12.95 13.06 -9.50
CA VAL A 167 13.85 13.76 -10.42
C VAL A 167 14.88 12.80 -11.00
N ILE A 168 15.54 13.19 -12.11
CA ILE A 168 16.62 12.40 -12.71
C ILE A 168 17.97 13.01 -12.31
N PRO A 169 18.79 12.34 -11.49
CA PRO A 169 20.17 12.74 -11.30
C PRO A 169 21.02 12.23 -12.49
N TYR A 170 21.38 13.13 -13.40
CA TYR A 170 22.05 12.76 -14.67
C TYR A 170 23.58 12.85 -14.60
N ASN A 171 24.11 13.52 -13.58
CA ASN A 171 25.55 13.63 -13.33
C ASN A 171 25.82 13.83 -11.83
N TYR A 172 27.03 13.49 -11.39
CA TYR A 172 27.49 13.69 -10.02
C TYR A 172 28.81 14.46 -10.01
N ILE A 173 29.04 15.23 -8.94
CA ILE A 173 30.30 15.94 -8.69
C ILE A 173 30.85 15.42 -7.37
N ASP A 174 31.93 14.65 -7.47
CA ASP A 174 32.57 13.93 -6.35
C ASP A 174 34.01 14.45 -6.19
N GLY A 175 34.14 15.59 -5.52
CA GLY A 175 35.42 16.19 -5.16
C GLY A 175 35.97 15.67 -3.81
N PRO A 176 37.19 16.06 -3.41
CA PRO A 176 37.70 15.76 -2.07
C PRO A 176 36.86 16.51 -1.03
N GLY A 177 36.24 15.78 -0.10
CA GLY A 177 35.45 16.34 1.00
C GLY A 177 33.98 16.60 0.66
N TRP A 178 33.38 17.56 1.38
CA TRP A 178 32.00 18.00 1.24
C TRP A 178 32.00 19.51 0.90
N PRO A 179 30.97 20.03 0.20
CA PRO A 179 29.79 19.32 -0.30
C PRO A 179 30.04 18.45 -1.55
N LYS A 180 29.16 17.47 -1.75
CA LYS A 180 28.98 16.74 -3.01
C LYS A 180 27.72 17.24 -3.72
N TYR A 181 27.65 17.01 -5.02
CA TYR A 181 26.52 17.50 -5.82
C TYR A 181 25.95 16.46 -6.77
N LEU A 182 24.65 16.55 -7.00
CA LEU A 182 23.95 15.84 -8.07
C LEU A 182 23.36 16.87 -9.03
N ASN A 183 23.71 16.82 -10.31
CA ASN A 183 23.01 17.59 -11.32
C ASN A 183 21.70 16.87 -11.65
N ILE A 184 20.62 17.63 -11.69
CA ILE A 184 19.26 17.12 -11.71
C ILE A 184 18.54 17.62 -12.96
N TRP A 185 17.82 16.72 -13.65
CA TRP A 185 16.71 17.12 -14.51
C TRP A 185 15.42 16.99 -13.71
N ASP A 186 14.59 18.03 -13.78
CA ASP A 186 13.35 18.14 -13.04
C ASP A 186 12.18 18.39 -14.00
N SER A 187 11.22 17.48 -14.01
CA SER A 187 9.98 17.61 -14.79
C SER A 187 9.15 18.87 -14.49
N ASN A 188 9.38 19.56 -13.38
CA ASN A 188 8.78 20.86 -13.07
C ASN A 188 9.49 22.04 -13.76
N HIS A 189 10.68 21.83 -14.35
CA HIS A 189 11.49 22.85 -15.04
C HIS A 189 12.06 22.25 -16.34
N PRO A 190 11.20 21.89 -17.32
CA PRO A 190 11.64 21.24 -18.55
C PRO A 190 12.71 22.07 -19.28
N GLY A 191 13.79 21.41 -19.71
CA GLY A 191 14.92 22.03 -20.42
C GLY A 191 15.92 22.80 -19.55
N ASP A 192 15.68 22.94 -18.25
CA ASP A 192 16.62 23.57 -17.32
C ASP A 192 17.72 22.59 -16.88
N ASP A 193 18.94 22.79 -17.37
CA ASP A 193 20.12 21.99 -17.05
C ASP A 193 20.95 22.55 -15.88
N SER A 194 20.52 23.65 -15.26
CA SER A 194 21.23 24.31 -14.16
C SER A 194 20.90 23.75 -12.76
N ARG A 195 19.90 22.87 -12.66
CA ARG A 195 19.40 22.34 -11.39
C ARG A 195 20.38 21.39 -10.74
N MET A 196 20.62 21.61 -9.45
CA MET A 196 21.60 20.88 -8.68
C MET A 196 21.12 20.67 -7.24
N MET A 197 21.31 19.47 -6.71
CA MET A 197 21.17 19.17 -5.29
C MET A 197 22.53 19.27 -4.61
N THR A 198 22.54 19.91 -3.45
CA THR A 198 23.72 20.02 -2.59
C THR A 198 23.62 19.01 -1.46
N ILE A 199 24.70 18.26 -1.21
CA ILE A 199 24.78 17.26 -0.15
C ILE A 199 25.98 17.62 0.71
N ASN A 200 25.77 17.92 1.99
CA ASN A 200 26.81 18.23 2.97
C ASN A 200 27.11 17.03 3.87
N SER A 201 26.11 16.18 4.14
CA SER A 201 26.26 14.94 4.91
C SER A 201 25.09 13.98 4.62
N ALA A 202 24.95 12.90 5.40
CA ALA A 202 23.86 11.94 5.24
C ALA A 202 22.47 12.58 5.33
N THR A 203 22.27 13.45 6.33
CA THR A 203 20.98 14.09 6.64
C THR A 203 21.00 15.59 6.43
N ASP A 204 22.10 16.14 5.91
CA ASP A 204 22.21 17.55 5.51
C ASP A 204 22.39 17.62 4.00
N TRP A 205 21.28 17.81 3.31
CA TRP A 205 21.18 17.95 1.86
C TRP A 205 19.97 18.81 1.54
N THR A 206 20.02 19.51 0.41
CA THR A 206 18.95 20.40 -0.03
C THR A 206 18.77 20.39 -1.54
N TYR A 207 17.51 20.52 -1.96
CA TYR A 207 17.13 20.77 -3.34
C TYR A 207 15.86 21.63 -3.35
N THR A 208 15.80 22.64 -4.23
CA THR A 208 14.62 23.50 -4.35
C THR A 208 14.04 23.39 -5.75
N SER A 209 12.74 23.08 -5.82
CA SER A 209 11.96 23.05 -7.05
C SER A 209 10.72 23.91 -6.90
N LYS A 210 10.50 24.84 -7.83
CA LYS A 210 9.43 25.84 -7.75
C LYS A 210 9.50 26.55 -6.39
N ASN A 211 8.45 26.45 -5.57
CA ASN A 211 8.37 27.06 -4.23
C ASN A 211 8.62 26.07 -3.08
N THR A 212 9.07 24.85 -3.39
CA THR A 212 9.24 23.77 -2.41
C THR A 212 10.73 23.45 -2.21
N THR A 213 11.18 23.49 -0.97
CA THR A 213 12.54 23.09 -0.58
C THR A 213 12.50 21.72 0.09
N TYR A 214 13.11 20.74 -0.58
CA TYR A 214 13.36 19.40 -0.08
C TYR A 214 14.63 19.42 0.76
N SER A 215 14.59 18.89 1.98
CA SER A 215 15.73 18.95 2.90
C SER A 215 15.80 17.75 3.82
N GLY A 216 17.02 17.23 3.99
CA GLY A 216 17.31 16.18 4.98
C GLY A 216 17.14 16.65 6.41
N GLN A 217 17.39 17.93 6.68
CA GLN A 217 17.27 18.53 8.02
C GLN A 217 15.80 18.64 8.46
N ALA A 218 14.87 18.70 7.50
CA ALA A 218 13.43 18.61 7.74
C ALA A 218 12.93 17.15 7.88
N ASN A 219 13.84 16.18 8.03
CA ASN A 219 13.55 14.74 8.00
C ASN A 219 12.97 14.23 6.67
N GLY A 220 13.22 14.95 5.57
CA GLY A 220 12.90 14.48 4.22
C GLY A 220 13.60 13.18 3.86
N TRP A 221 13.06 12.43 2.90
CA TRP A 221 13.78 11.30 2.30
C TRP A 221 14.51 11.73 1.03
N CYS A 222 15.61 11.04 0.76
CA CYS A 222 16.43 11.14 -0.44
C CYS A 222 17.06 9.77 -0.68
N PHE A 223 16.54 9.04 -1.66
CA PHE A 223 17.06 7.74 -2.05
C PHE A 223 16.94 7.52 -3.56
N ALA A 224 17.88 6.74 -4.10
CA ALA A 224 17.95 6.45 -5.52
C ALA A 224 17.27 5.11 -5.83
N VAL A 225 16.36 5.11 -6.80
CA VAL A 225 15.68 3.91 -7.29
C VAL A 225 16.16 3.64 -8.72
N PRO A 226 16.73 2.46 -9.02
CA PRO A 226 17.10 2.11 -10.40
C PRO A 226 15.85 1.98 -11.28
N MET A 227 15.93 2.50 -12.51
CA MET A 227 14.80 2.47 -13.43
C MET A 227 14.30 1.04 -13.70
N SER A 228 15.18 0.03 -13.69
CA SER A 228 14.83 -1.36 -13.95
C SER A 228 13.75 -1.94 -13.02
N LEU A 229 13.67 -1.45 -11.77
CA LEU A 229 12.67 -1.90 -10.80
C LEU A 229 11.26 -1.41 -11.12
N VAL A 230 11.13 -0.26 -11.78
CA VAL A 230 9.84 0.37 -12.10
C VAL A 230 9.42 0.10 -13.54
N LEU A 231 10.40 0.02 -14.45
CA LEU A 231 10.19 0.02 -15.89
C LEU A 231 9.35 -1.16 -16.38
N GLN A 232 9.57 -2.35 -15.81
CA GLN A 232 8.93 -3.58 -16.26
C GLN A 232 7.53 -3.76 -15.67
N LYS A 233 6.64 -4.32 -16.48
CA LYS A 233 5.29 -4.69 -16.03
C LYS A 233 5.42 -5.81 -14.99
N ALA A 234 4.86 -5.61 -13.80
CA ALA A 234 4.86 -6.62 -12.76
C ALA A 234 3.48 -6.70 -12.06
N ARG A 235 3.39 -7.54 -11.05
CA ARG A 235 2.18 -7.72 -10.23
C ARG A 235 2.03 -6.59 -9.20
N HIS A 236 0.79 -6.24 -8.85
CA HIS A 236 0.48 -5.36 -7.71
C HIS A 236 0.52 -6.18 -6.40
N PRO A 237 0.75 -5.56 -5.23
CA PRO A 237 1.12 -6.27 -3.99
C PRO A 237 0.01 -7.09 -3.34
N VAL A 238 -1.26 -6.86 -3.73
CA VAL A 238 -2.39 -7.69 -3.29
C VAL A 238 -2.88 -8.65 -4.39
N SER A 239 -2.24 -8.65 -5.56
CA SER A 239 -2.57 -9.60 -6.64
C SER A 239 -2.16 -11.01 -6.26
N MET A 240 -2.90 -11.99 -6.76
CA MET A 240 -2.64 -13.39 -6.42
C MET A 240 -1.61 -14.08 -7.29
N GLY A 241 -0.89 -15.00 -6.66
CA GLY A 241 -0.03 -15.99 -7.30
C GLY A 241 1.19 -16.30 -6.43
N TYR A 242 1.73 -17.51 -6.58
CA TYR A 242 2.88 -18.09 -5.84
C TYR A 242 4.15 -17.23 -5.69
N ALA A 243 4.23 -16.04 -6.29
CA ALA A 243 5.43 -15.21 -6.35
C ALA A 243 5.49 -14.07 -5.32
N VAL A 244 4.39 -13.76 -4.60
CA VAL A 244 4.32 -12.62 -3.67
C VAL A 244 3.61 -13.00 -2.37
N ASP A 245 4.10 -14.06 -1.70
CA ASP A 245 3.57 -14.52 -0.41
C ASP A 245 4.31 -13.91 0.80
N ASP A 246 5.33 -13.10 0.55
CA ASP A 246 6.21 -12.48 1.54
C ASP A 246 5.77 -11.07 1.96
N ILE A 247 4.95 -10.39 1.16
CA ILE A 247 4.47 -9.03 1.46
C ILE A 247 2.99 -9.05 1.83
N MET A 248 2.68 -8.52 3.00
CA MET A 248 1.35 -8.13 3.42
C MET A 248 1.16 -6.65 3.17
N THR A 249 0.01 -6.27 2.61
CA THR A 249 -0.40 -4.88 2.42
C THR A 249 -1.52 -4.56 3.39
N LEU A 250 -1.38 -3.48 4.12
CA LEU A 250 -2.44 -2.90 4.96
C LEU A 250 -2.77 -1.53 4.39
N PHE A 251 -4.04 -1.31 4.10
CA PHE A 251 -4.54 -0.04 3.62
C PHE A 251 -5.75 0.40 4.44
N VAL A 252 -5.73 1.64 4.92
CA VAL A 252 -6.85 2.22 5.68
C VAL A 252 -7.39 3.46 4.96
N THR A 253 -8.71 3.61 4.93
CA THR A 253 -9.43 4.76 4.36
C THR A 253 -10.62 5.14 5.22
N GLY A 254 -11.04 6.39 5.18
CA GLY A 254 -12.31 6.85 5.74
C GLY A 254 -12.17 8.14 6.55
N SER A 255 -13.28 8.60 7.11
CA SER A 255 -13.31 9.84 7.88
C SER A 255 -12.56 9.71 9.20
N GLY A 256 -11.48 10.49 9.33
CA GLY A 256 -10.56 10.44 10.47
C GLY A 256 -9.76 9.15 10.54
N ALA A 257 -9.74 8.36 9.47
CA ALA A 257 -9.12 7.04 9.47
C ALA A 257 -7.59 7.14 9.52
N ALA A 258 -6.98 6.53 10.52
CA ALA A 258 -5.53 6.52 10.71
C ALA A 258 -5.07 5.32 11.53
N ILE A 259 -3.82 4.90 11.35
CA ILE A 259 -3.20 3.90 12.21
C ILE A 259 -2.47 4.59 13.35
N GLY A 260 -2.86 4.25 14.58
CA GLY A 260 -2.19 4.70 15.79
C GLY A 260 -0.98 3.86 16.18
N GLN A 261 -1.02 2.55 15.94
CA GLN A 261 0.10 1.66 16.23
C GLN A 261 0.01 0.39 15.41
N ILE A 262 1.15 -0.22 15.12
CA ILE A 262 1.26 -1.61 14.66
C ILE A 262 2.31 -2.30 15.54
N SER A 263 1.93 -3.40 16.19
CA SER A 263 2.84 -4.19 17.00
C SER A 263 2.71 -5.70 16.75
N ASP A 264 3.77 -6.44 17.06
CA ASP A 264 3.79 -7.90 17.02
C ASP A 264 3.61 -8.53 18.41
N GLU A 265 3.54 -9.86 18.46
CA GLU A 265 3.45 -10.66 19.69
C GLU A 265 4.68 -10.55 20.61
N ASP A 266 5.85 -10.19 20.08
CA ASP A 266 7.07 -9.96 20.86
C ASP A 266 7.07 -8.56 21.51
N GLY A 267 6.01 -7.77 21.28
CA GLY A 267 5.90 -6.40 21.76
C GLY A 267 6.73 -5.40 20.93
N ARG A 268 7.27 -5.80 19.78
CA ARG A 268 7.88 -4.86 18.85
C ARG A 268 6.79 -3.99 18.23
N ARG A 269 7.12 -2.73 17.93
CA ARG A 269 6.19 -1.70 17.50
C ARG A 269 6.76 -0.86 16.37
N LEU A 270 5.89 -0.36 15.49
CA LEU A 270 6.30 0.54 14.41
C LEU A 270 6.60 1.95 14.92
N TYR A 271 5.77 2.43 15.85
CA TYR A 271 5.88 3.77 16.44
C TYR A 271 6.27 3.67 17.92
N HIS A 272 7.05 4.62 18.42
CA HIS A 272 7.50 4.60 19.83
C HIS A 272 6.37 4.92 20.81
N GLN A 273 5.30 5.57 20.33
CA GLN A 273 4.05 5.85 21.05
C GLN A 273 2.85 5.54 20.15
N ASP A 274 1.74 5.13 20.76
CA ASP A 274 0.46 5.02 20.05
C ASP A 274 -0.19 6.41 20.00
N ALA A 275 -0.64 6.87 18.84
CA ALA A 275 -1.22 8.21 18.66
C ALA A 275 -2.52 8.18 17.84
N ASP A 276 -3.24 9.31 17.79
CA ASP A 276 -4.38 9.43 16.87
C ASP A 276 -3.90 9.46 15.41
N PHE A 277 -2.72 10.06 15.18
CA PHE A 277 -2.08 10.17 13.88
C PHE A 277 -0.59 10.47 14.02
N HIS A 278 0.22 9.84 13.16
CA HIS A 278 1.66 10.07 13.09
C HIS A 278 2.01 10.99 11.94
N THR A 279 2.74 12.07 12.19
CA THR A 279 3.08 13.08 11.17
C THR A 279 4.58 13.19 10.93
N SER A 280 5.39 12.60 11.79
CA SER A 280 6.83 12.80 11.80
C SER A 280 7.59 11.48 11.72
N ARG A 281 8.82 11.56 11.19
CA ARG A 281 9.79 10.46 11.34
C ARG A 281 10.13 10.19 12.80
N GLY A 282 10.12 11.23 13.63
CA GLY A 282 10.40 11.11 15.06
C GLY A 282 9.43 10.17 15.77
N ASP A 283 8.26 9.92 15.18
CA ASP A 283 7.24 9.03 15.75
C ASP A 283 7.64 7.54 15.65
N LEU A 284 8.54 7.19 14.73
CA LEU A 284 8.99 5.81 14.54
C LEU A 284 9.76 5.29 15.77
N GLU A 285 9.58 4.00 16.06
CA GLU A 285 10.44 3.31 17.02
C GLU A 285 11.84 3.13 16.43
N THR A 286 12.86 3.55 17.17
CA THR A 286 14.26 3.50 16.76
C THR A 286 15.09 2.51 17.55
N ASP A 287 14.62 2.09 18.74
CA ASP A 287 15.28 1.05 19.53
C ASP A 287 15.23 -0.29 18.79
N PRO A 288 16.38 -0.86 18.37
CA PRO A 288 16.41 -2.12 17.63
C PRO A 288 15.75 -3.30 18.35
N ALA A 289 15.70 -3.28 19.69
CA ALA A 289 15.04 -4.33 20.48
C ALA A 289 13.51 -4.22 20.45
N ARG A 290 12.98 -3.02 20.22
CA ARG A 290 11.54 -2.72 20.22
C ARG A 290 10.97 -2.43 18.84
N ARG A 291 11.81 -2.18 17.83
CA ARG A 291 11.37 -1.75 16.49
C ARG A 291 10.83 -2.92 15.68
N LEU A 292 9.62 -2.75 15.14
CA LEU A 292 9.05 -3.65 14.13
C LEU A 292 9.66 -3.34 12.74
N SER A 293 10.90 -3.80 12.52
CA SER A 293 11.71 -3.39 11.35
C SER A 293 11.20 -3.85 9.99
N ASP A 294 10.37 -4.90 9.96
CA ASP A 294 9.79 -5.47 8.75
C ASP A 294 8.46 -4.83 8.34
N CYS A 295 7.98 -3.83 9.11
CA CYS A 295 6.82 -3.01 8.77
C CYS A 295 7.26 -1.61 8.33
N CYS A 296 6.69 -1.11 7.23
CA CYS A 296 6.90 0.26 6.77
C CYS A 296 5.60 0.92 6.32
N ARG A 297 5.51 2.24 6.51
CA ARG A 297 4.46 3.09 5.94
C ARG A 297 4.90 3.58 4.56
N TRP A 298 4.00 3.55 3.57
CA TRP A 298 4.25 4.22 2.30
C TRP A 298 4.11 5.73 2.47
N PRO A 299 5.14 6.54 2.17
CA PRO A 299 5.23 7.84 2.81
C PRO A 299 4.36 8.95 2.22
N TRP A 300 3.93 8.85 0.96
CA TRP A 300 3.21 9.94 0.26
C TRP A 300 1.79 9.57 -0.21
N TYR A 301 1.23 8.45 0.26
CA TYR A 301 -0.11 8.05 -0.14
C TYR A 301 -1.18 8.71 0.73
N GLY A 302 -2.25 9.21 0.09
CA GLY A 302 -3.58 9.24 0.71
C GLY A 302 -3.86 10.32 1.75
N ARG A 303 -2.99 11.30 1.97
CA ARG A 303 -3.37 12.47 2.75
C ARG A 303 -4.05 13.47 1.82
N GLY A 304 -5.38 13.48 1.83
CA GLY A 304 -6.14 14.64 1.41
C GLY A 304 -6.02 15.71 2.49
N ARG A 305 -6.04 17.00 2.12
CA ARG A 305 -5.96 18.13 3.06
C ARG A 305 -7.10 18.19 4.10
N THR A 306 -8.08 17.26 4.04
CA THR A 306 -9.24 17.18 4.93
C THR A 306 -9.32 15.82 5.63
N ASP A 307 -9.85 15.81 6.85
CA ASP A 307 -10.01 14.61 7.68
C ASP A 307 -10.89 13.52 7.03
N GLU A 308 -11.75 13.90 6.10
CA GLU A 308 -12.69 13.00 5.39
C GLU A 308 -12.02 12.10 4.34
N GLN A 309 -10.83 12.47 3.84
CA GLN A 309 -10.15 11.77 2.74
C GLN A 309 -8.85 11.08 3.16
N ARG A 310 -8.58 10.98 4.46
CA ARG A 310 -7.34 10.37 4.96
C ARG A 310 -7.28 8.89 4.62
N SER A 311 -6.14 8.51 4.06
CA SER A 311 -5.83 7.14 3.69
C SER A 311 -4.35 6.85 3.93
N GLU A 312 -4.01 5.65 4.39
CA GLU A 312 -2.64 5.27 4.69
C GLU A 312 -2.35 3.85 4.20
N ILE A 313 -1.18 3.64 3.59
CA ILE A 313 -0.71 2.33 3.14
C ILE A 313 0.49 1.91 3.97
N TYR A 314 0.49 0.65 4.35
CA TYR A 314 1.56 -0.02 5.07
C TYR A 314 1.90 -1.35 4.37
N PHE A 315 3.17 -1.71 4.43
CA PHE A 315 3.66 -3.00 3.96
C PHE A 315 4.38 -3.70 5.10
N TYR A 316 4.15 -5.00 5.24
CA TYR A 316 4.76 -5.85 6.25
C TYR A 316 5.35 -7.09 5.62
N ARG A 317 6.61 -7.41 5.92
CA ARG A 317 7.28 -8.60 5.40
C ARG A 317 6.99 -9.77 6.33
N ARG A 318 6.35 -10.81 5.82
CA ARG A 318 6.07 -12.05 6.54
C ARG A 318 7.22 -13.03 6.36
N ASN A 319 7.61 -13.70 7.44
CA ASN A 319 8.43 -14.91 7.36
C ASN A 319 7.52 -16.10 7.04
N PRO A 320 7.63 -16.74 5.86
CA PRO A 320 6.83 -17.91 5.53
C PRO A 320 6.97 -18.99 6.62
N GLY A 321 5.85 -19.55 7.06
CA GLY A 321 5.82 -20.59 8.10
C GLY A 321 5.82 -20.08 9.55
N VAL A 322 6.00 -18.78 9.78
CA VAL A 322 5.82 -18.17 11.11
C VAL A 322 4.42 -17.58 11.19
N SER A 323 3.63 -18.05 12.17
CA SER A 323 2.34 -17.42 12.49
C SER A 323 2.59 -16.11 13.23
N SER A 324 2.64 -14.99 12.51
CA SER A 324 2.75 -13.68 13.14
C SER A 324 1.37 -13.16 13.56
N ARG A 325 1.22 -12.81 14.84
CA ARG A 325 0.14 -11.94 15.31
C ARG A 325 0.54 -10.47 15.13
N LEU A 326 -0.38 -9.68 14.59
CA LEU A 326 -0.27 -8.23 14.53
C LEU A 326 -1.42 -7.62 15.32
N ALA A 327 -1.10 -6.70 16.23
CA ALA A 327 -2.06 -5.79 16.84
C ALA A 327 -1.96 -4.43 16.15
N ILE A 328 -3.09 -3.90 15.72
CA ILE A 328 -3.20 -2.63 15.01
C ILE A 328 -4.20 -1.76 15.77
N THR A 329 -3.79 -0.55 16.12
CA THR A 329 -4.71 0.47 16.65
C THR A 329 -5.25 1.29 15.49
N LEU A 330 -6.56 1.31 15.29
CA LEU A 330 -7.25 2.06 14.23
C LEU A 330 -8.07 3.21 14.81
N ASN A 331 -7.82 4.41 14.31
CA ASN A 331 -8.54 5.63 14.67
C ASN A 331 -9.57 6.00 13.59
N GLY A 332 -10.66 6.67 13.98
CA GLY A 332 -11.57 7.36 13.05
C GLY A 332 -13.04 7.29 13.45
N THR A 333 -13.85 8.19 12.89
CA THR A 333 -15.32 8.11 12.97
C THR A 333 -15.83 7.00 12.09
N ARG A 334 -15.28 6.89 10.88
CA ARG A 334 -15.53 5.80 9.94
C ARG A 334 -14.21 5.35 9.34
N TYR A 335 -13.95 4.05 9.33
CA TYR A 335 -12.82 3.50 8.58
C TYR A 335 -13.17 2.20 7.88
N ARG A 336 -12.39 1.93 6.82
CA ARG A 336 -12.26 0.64 6.16
C ARG A 336 -10.78 0.30 6.11
N ALA A 337 -10.38 -0.74 6.83
CA ALA A 337 -9.02 -1.27 6.86
C ALA A 337 -8.98 -2.59 6.10
N VAL A 338 -8.19 -2.65 5.02
CA VAL A 338 -7.99 -3.82 4.18
C VAL A 338 -6.59 -4.37 4.40
N TYR A 339 -6.52 -5.66 4.73
CA TYR A 339 -5.30 -6.43 4.89
C TYR A 339 -5.25 -7.49 3.79
N GLY A 340 -4.34 -7.36 2.84
CA GLY A 340 -4.17 -8.28 1.73
C GLY A 340 -2.82 -8.97 1.74
N GLY A 341 -2.78 -10.27 1.48
CA GLY A 341 -1.54 -11.02 1.31
C GLY A 341 -1.77 -12.53 1.27
N ALA A 342 -0.88 -13.26 0.60
CA ALA A 342 -0.89 -14.73 0.53
C ALA A 342 -2.28 -15.33 0.18
N ASN A 343 -2.92 -14.84 -0.90
CA ASN A 343 -4.25 -15.26 -1.37
C ASN A 343 -5.41 -15.05 -0.38
N ASN A 344 -5.22 -14.19 0.63
CA ASN A 344 -6.22 -13.83 1.61
C ASN A 344 -6.43 -12.32 1.64
N LEU A 345 -7.66 -11.91 1.94
CA LEU A 345 -8.03 -10.54 2.26
C LEU A 345 -8.88 -10.51 3.51
N ILE A 346 -8.57 -9.60 4.40
CA ILE A 346 -9.40 -9.22 5.54
C ILE A 346 -9.80 -7.77 5.33
N ALA A 347 -11.08 -7.45 5.43
CA ALA A 347 -11.56 -6.08 5.54
C ALA A 347 -12.25 -5.92 6.89
N VAL A 348 -11.89 -4.87 7.61
CA VAL A 348 -12.55 -4.45 8.85
C VAL A 348 -13.09 -3.06 8.60
N GLU A 349 -14.40 -2.92 8.75
CA GLU A 349 -15.11 -1.66 8.61
C GLU A 349 -15.72 -1.29 9.95
N ALA A 350 -15.62 -0.02 10.30
CA ALA A 350 -16.20 0.53 11.49
C ALA A 350 -16.86 1.87 11.17
N ASP A 351 -18.05 2.08 11.72
CA ASP A 351 -18.76 3.35 11.65
C ASP A 351 -19.32 3.70 13.03
N SER A 352 -19.07 4.94 13.45
CA SER A 352 -19.81 5.58 14.53
C SER A 352 -19.92 7.08 14.30
N GLY A 353 -20.96 7.68 14.86
CA GLY A 353 -21.15 9.15 14.83
C GLY A 353 -20.09 9.94 15.62
N SER A 354 -19.09 9.30 16.21
CA SER A 354 -17.98 9.93 16.94
C SER A 354 -16.65 9.19 16.73
N PRO A 355 -15.49 9.84 16.93
CA PRO A 355 -14.19 9.19 16.75
C PRO A 355 -13.94 8.05 17.76
N GLY A 356 -13.50 6.90 17.25
CA GLY A 356 -13.05 5.74 18.04
C GLY A 356 -11.58 5.40 17.78
N ARG A 357 -10.99 4.63 18.70
CA ARG A 357 -9.63 4.08 18.66
C ARG A 357 -9.67 2.57 18.93
N ASP A 358 -10.04 1.80 17.93
CA ASP A 358 -10.30 0.38 18.08
C ASP A 358 -9.00 -0.44 17.96
N GLU A 359 -8.92 -1.55 18.69
CA GLU A 359 -7.80 -2.49 18.57
C GLU A 359 -8.21 -3.64 17.65
N VAL A 360 -7.48 -3.84 16.56
CA VAL A 360 -7.63 -4.98 15.64
C VAL A 360 -6.47 -5.93 15.81
N ILE A 361 -6.74 -7.18 16.13
CA ILE A 361 -5.74 -8.25 16.25
C ILE A 361 -5.93 -9.23 15.10
N ILE A 362 -4.92 -9.34 14.25
CA ILE A 362 -4.84 -10.34 13.19
C ILE A 362 -3.85 -11.42 13.62
N SER A 363 -4.21 -12.69 13.45
CA SER A 363 -3.31 -13.81 13.75
C SER A 363 -3.29 -14.81 12.61
N ALA A 364 -2.08 -15.29 12.30
CA ALA A 364 -1.83 -16.33 11.32
C ALA A 364 -2.41 -16.01 9.93
N LEU A 365 -2.30 -14.75 9.49
CA LEU A 365 -2.79 -14.32 8.17
C LEU A 365 -2.15 -15.16 7.06
N GLY A 366 -2.99 -15.63 6.14
CA GLY A 366 -2.53 -16.44 5.01
C GLY A 366 -2.20 -17.89 5.38
N SER A 367 -2.47 -18.31 6.62
CA SER A 367 -2.41 -19.72 7.03
C SER A 367 -3.78 -20.39 6.89
N ALA A 368 -3.82 -21.72 6.99
CA ALA A 368 -5.09 -22.45 7.04
C ALA A 368 -6.02 -21.91 8.15
N HIS A 369 -5.47 -21.53 9.31
CA HIS A 369 -6.24 -21.09 10.48
C HIS A 369 -5.94 -19.63 10.77
N GLN A 370 -6.72 -18.70 10.21
CA GLN A 370 -6.53 -17.27 10.44
C GLN A 370 -7.64 -16.71 11.33
N SER A 371 -7.32 -15.68 12.11
CA SER A 371 -8.31 -14.98 12.94
C SER A 371 -8.11 -13.48 12.88
N VAL A 372 -9.22 -12.75 12.89
CA VAL A 372 -9.24 -11.31 13.15
C VAL A 372 -10.17 -11.04 14.31
N GLY A 373 -9.72 -10.22 15.27
CA GLY A 373 -10.55 -9.71 16.33
C GLY A 373 -10.51 -8.19 16.34
N ILE A 374 -11.60 -7.58 16.75
CA ILE A 374 -11.71 -6.13 16.94
C ILE A 374 -12.34 -5.87 18.30
N THR A 375 -11.66 -5.04 19.10
CA THR A 375 -12.16 -4.54 20.38
C THR A 375 -12.63 -3.11 20.18
N ALA A 376 -13.92 -2.88 20.39
CA ALA A 376 -14.53 -1.56 20.26
C ALA A 376 -14.10 -0.66 21.42
N SER A 377 -13.71 0.55 21.08
CA SER A 377 -13.21 1.55 22.04
C SER A 377 -14.30 2.49 22.58
N ARG A 378 -15.48 2.46 21.96
CA ARG A 378 -16.60 3.38 22.20
C ARG A 378 -17.94 2.64 22.11
N GLU A 379 -19.00 3.32 22.54
CA GLU A 379 -20.38 2.86 22.39
C GLU A 379 -20.93 3.12 20.98
N GLY A 380 -21.89 2.28 20.56
CA GLY A 380 -22.62 2.47 19.29
C GLY A 380 -21.74 2.30 18.06
N ARG A 381 -20.77 1.38 18.12
CA ARG A 381 -19.79 1.15 17.05
C ARG A 381 -20.28 0.02 16.17
N SER A 382 -20.79 0.35 14.98
CA SER A 382 -21.17 -0.66 13.99
C SER A 382 -19.94 -1.20 13.29
N ILE A 383 -19.72 -2.52 13.41
CA ILE A 383 -18.57 -3.22 12.87
C ILE A 383 -18.99 -4.20 11.79
N ALA A 384 -18.21 -4.25 10.71
CA ALA A 384 -18.21 -5.36 9.76
C ALA A 384 -16.81 -5.95 9.62
N ILE A 385 -16.74 -7.28 9.56
CA ILE A 385 -15.52 -8.05 9.36
C ILE A 385 -15.76 -8.98 8.18
N ARG A 386 -15.01 -8.77 7.10
CA ARG A 386 -15.02 -9.63 5.92
C ARG A 386 -13.69 -10.36 5.78
N GLN A 387 -13.73 -11.65 5.55
CA GLN A 387 -12.56 -12.45 5.18
C GLN A 387 -12.82 -13.15 3.85
N ALA A 388 -11.96 -12.91 2.87
CA ALA A 388 -11.97 -13.56 1.58
C ALA A 388 -10.70 -14.41 1.40
N ARG A 389 -10.86 -15.62 0.86
CA ARG A 389 -9.76 -16.52 0.49
C ARG A 389 -9.99 -17.02 -0.92
N MET A 390 -8.93 -17.05 -1.69
CA MET A 390 -9.00 -17.66 -3.01
C MET A 390 -8.63 -19.13 -2.99
N GLY A 391 -9.28 -19.89 -3.86
CA GLY A 391 -9.04 -21.29 -4.07
C GLY A 391 -7.71 -21.55 -4.78
N THR A 392 -7.28 -22.81 -4.73
CA THR A 392 -6.04 -23.28 -5.36
C THR A 392 -6.03 -23.16 -6.89
N ASP A 393 -7.20 -23.06 -7.51
CA ASP A 393 -7.37 -22.87 -8.95
C ASP A 393 -7.21 -21.40 -9.40
N ALA A 394 -7.03 -20.48 -8.46
CA ALA A 394 -6.93 -19.03 -8.67
C ALA A 394 -8.11 -18.41 -9.46
N ARG A 395 -9.23 -19.13 -9.59
CA ARG A 395 -10.46 -18.70 -10.32
C ARG A 395 -11.70 -18.79 -9.46
N SER A 396 -11.60 -19.48 -8.33
CA SER A 396 -12.62 -19.53 -7.31
C SER A 396 -12.16 -18.78 -6.08
N TRP A 397 -13.11 -18.20 -5.37
CA TRP A 397 -12.86 -17.61 -4.05
C TRP A 397 -14.09 -17.80 -3.19
N ARG A 398 -13.88 -17.68 -1.88
CA ARG A 398 -14.94 -17.67 -0.89
C ARG A 398 -14.74 -16.48 0.02
N ALA A 399 -15.83 -15.87 0.43
CA ALA A 399 -15.79 -14.88 1.48
C ALA A 399 -16.88 -15.13 2.50
N LEU A 400 -16.60 -14.62 3.69
CA LEU A 400 -17.49 -14.59 4.81
C LEU A 400 -17.45 -13.16 5.32
N GLU A 401 -18.61 -12.61 5.60
CA GLU A 401 -18.74 -11.28 6.17
C GLU A 401 -19.71 -11.34 7.35
N VAL A 402 -19.22 -10.92 8.50
CA VAL A 402 -20.04 -10.66 9.67
C VAL A 402 -20.25 -9.16 9.73
N ARG A 403 -21.50 -8.71 9.69
CA ARG A 403 -21.84 -7.28 9.64
C ARG A 403 -22.99 -6.93 10.57
N ASP A 404 -23.21 -5.64 10.73
CA ASP A 404 -24.19 -5.05 11.64
C ASP A 404 -23.95 -5.44 13.11
N LEU A 405 -22.68 -5.65 13.48
CA LEU A 405 -22.26 -5.85 14.86
C LEU A 405 -22.23 -4.50 15.57
N ASP A 406 -23.29 -4.16 16.30
CA ASP A 406 -23.29 -2.98 17.16
C ASP A 406 -22.56 -3.28 18.48
N LEU A 407 -21.29 -2.89 18.54
CA LEU A 407 -20.41 -3.11 19.69
C LEU A 407 -20.41 -1.90 20.64
N THR A 408 -20.28 -2.19 21.94
CA THR A 408 -20.08 -1.18 22.99
C THR A 408 -18.65 -1.20 23.48
N LYS A 409 -18.25 -0.20 24.26
CA LYS A 409 -16.87 -0.07 24.73
C LYS A 409 -16.42 -1.32 25.48
N GLY A 410 -15.32 -1.92 25.03
CA GLY A 410 -14.74 -3.13 25.60
C GLY A 410 -15.28 -4.42 25.02
N ASP A 411 -16.37 -4.38 24.25
CA ASP A 411 -16.81 -5.56 23.50
C ASP A 411 -15.76 -5.90 22.44
N ARG A 412 -15.49 -7.19 22.34
CA ARG A 412 -14.63 -7.74 21.30
C ARG A 412 -15.44 -8.65 20.40
N ALA A 413 -15.43 -8.40 19.09
CA ALA A 413 -15.82 -9.35 18.08
C ALA A 413 -14.57 -10.10 17.60
N THR A 414 -14.66 -11.41 17.40
CA THR A 414 -13.60 -12.20 16.74
C THR A 414 -14.23 -12.96 15.59
N MET A 415 -13.47 -13.21 14.54
CA MET A 415 -13.84 -14.00 13.39
C MET A 415 -12.66 -14.89 13.04
N VAL A 416 -12.83 -16.20 13.14
CA VAL A 416 -11.84 -17.20 12.71
C VAL A 416 -12.25 -17.79 11.37
N VAL A 417 -11.28 -18.25 10.58
CA VAL A 417 -11.49 -19.07 9.37
C VAL A 417 -10.47 -20.22 9.40
N ALA A 418 -10.92 -21.46 9.18
CA ALA A 418 -10.11 -22.68 9.29
C ALA A 418 -10.05 -23.49 7.96
N LYS A 419 -8.85 -23.89 7.54
CA LYS A 419 -8.51 -24.73 6.38
C LYS A 419 -9.15 -24.30 5.05
N ASP A 420 -9.55 -25.26 4.24
CA ASP A 420 -9.99 -25.09 2.86
C ASP A 420 -11.48 -24.69 2.78
N PHE A 421 -12.16 -24.61 3.92
CA PHE A 421 -13.60 -24.36 4.05
C PHE A 421 -13.91 -23.66 5.38
N CYS A 422 -14.31 -22.39 5.26
CA CYS A 422 -15.07 -21.54 6.17
C CYS A 422 -15.66 -22.21 7.43
N SER A 423 -15.09 -21.86 8.59
CA SER A 423 -15.79 -21.91 9.88
C SER A 423 -15.66 -20.53 10.47
N VAL A 424 -16.70 -19.71 10.39
CA VAL A 424 -16.75 -18.41 11.06
C VAL A 424 -16.99 -18.64 12.52
N MET A 425 -16.34 -17.87 13.37
CA MET A 425 -16.46 -18.00 14.80
C MET A 425 -16.67 -16.62 15.37
N VAL A 426 -17.89 -16.27 15.79
CA VAL A 426 -18.21 -14.95 16.38
C VAL A 426 -18.40 -15.06 17.88
N SER A 427 -17.59 -14.34 18.65
CA SER A 427 -17.77 -14.12 20.09
C SER A 427 -17.91 -12.63 20.31
N ALA A 428 -18.92 -12.19 21.06
CA ALA A 428 -19.03 -10.83 21.60
C ALA A 428 -18.89 -10.89 23.13
N GLY A 429 -17.89 -10.20 23.66
CA GLY A 429 -17.38 -10.35 25.03
C GLY A 429 -18.32 -9.90 26.16
N GLY A 430 -19.35 -10.70 26.46
CA GLY A 430 -20.14 -10.57 27.71
C GLY A 430 -21.63 -10.35 27.52
N ARG A 431 -22.08 -10.03 26.30
CA ARG A 431 -23.49 -9.87 25.93
C ARG A 431 -23.81 -10.48 24.58
N GLU A 432 -25.08 -10.71 24.32
CA GLU A 432 -25.57 -11.10 23.00
C GLU A 432 -25.66 -9.87 22.10
N VAL A 433 -25.16 -10.00 20.88
CA VAL A 433 -25.14 -8.96 19.85
C VAL A 433 -25.75 -9.57 18.59
N PRO A 434 -26.78 -8.96 18.00
CA PRO A 434 -27.30 -9.40 16.73
C PRO A 434 -26.28 -9.17 15.61
N PHE A 435 -26.27 -10.04 14.61
CA PHE A 435 -25.44 -9.87 13.43
C PHE A 435 -26.04 -10.54 12.21
N ILE A 436 -25.54 -10.15 11.03
CA ILE A 436 -25.81 -10.85 9.77
C ILE A 436 -24.54 -11.56 9.35
N LEU A 437 -24.66 -12.84 8.99
CA LEU A 437 -23.59 -13.59 8.33
C LEU A 437 -23.88 -13.65 6.84
N ARG A 438 -23.01 -13.07 6.03
CA ARG A 438 -23.01 -13.24 4.58
C ARG A 438 -21.95 -14.26 4.19
N MET A 439 -22.35 -15.25 3.41
CA MET A 439 -21.49 -16.25 2.77
C MET A 439 -21.47 -16.00 1.27
N GLU A 440 -20.28 -15.95 0.68
CA GLU A 440 -20.08 -15.73 -0.74
C GLU A 440 -19.16 -16.80 -1.34
N GLN A 441 -19.48 -17.26 -2.54
CA GLN A 441 -18.53 -17.99 -3.39
C GLN A 441 -18.54 -17.41 -4.79
N GLY A 442 -17.37 -17.06 -5.29
CA GLY A 442 -17.11 -16.88 -6.71
C GLY A 442 -16.54 -18.15 -7.33
N ALA A 443 -17.04 -18.54 -8.50
CA ALA A 443 -16.49 -19.60 -9.33
C ALA A 443 -16.59 -19.20 -10.80
N GLY A 444 -15.54 -18.58 -11.34
CA GLY A 444 -15.60 -17.93 -12.66
C GLY A 444 -16.61 -16.78 -12.67
N LYS A 445 -17.47 -16.71 -13.70
CA LYS A 445 -18.44 -15.61 -13.91
C LYS A 445 -19.71 -15.68 -13.05
N LYS A 446 -19.77 -16.59 -12.10
CA LYS A 446 -20.92 -16.75 -11.21
C LYS A 446 -20.44 -16.56 -9.79
N ALA A 447 -21.10 -15.65 -9.07
CA ALA A 447 -21.08 -15.70 -7.63
C ALA A 447 -22.44 -16.03 -7.07
N MET A 448 -22.39 -16.74 -5.95
CA MET A 448 -23.53 -17.03 -5.13
C MET A 448 -23.27 -16.37 -3.78
N GLN A 449 -24.30 -15.72 -3.27
CA GLN A 449 -24.29 -15.15 -1.93
C GLN A 449 -25.53 -15.63 -1.19
N ARG A 450 -25.39 -15.76 0.13
CA ARG A 450 -26.48 -16.05 1.06
C ARG A 450 -26.25 -15.31 2.36
N ASP A 451 -27.28 -14.62 2.81
CA ASP A 451 -27.30 -13.96 4.12
C ASP A 451 -28.09 -14.84 5.09
N GLU A 452 -27.50 -15.10 6.25
CA GLU A 452 -28.16 -15.66 7.43
C GLU A 452 -28.42 -14.50 8.40
N THR A 453 -29.70 -14.26 8.68
CA THR A 453 -30.17 -13.16 9.52
C THR A 453 -30.62 -13.67 10.88
N GLU A 454 -30.95 -12.75 11.80
CA GLU A 454 -31.45 -13.09 13.15
C GLU A 454 -30.46 -13.92 13.98
N LEU A 455 -29.17 -13.84 13.64
CA LEU A 455 -28.12 -14.49 14.40
C LEU A 455 -27.76 -13.64 15.62
N LEU A 456 -27.54 -14.30 16.76
CA LEU A 456 -27.09 -13.69 18.00
C LEU A 456 -25.74 -14.28 18.38
N THR A 457 -24.80 -13.43 18.77
CA THR A 457 -23.58 -13.91 19.44
C THR A 457 -23.93 -14.51 20.80
N ARG A 458 -23.04 -15.36 21.32
CA ARG A 458 -23.17 -15.94 22.65
C ARG A 458 -21.93 -15.58 23.48
N PRO A 459 -22.08 -15.04 24.70
CA PRO A 459 -20.94 -14.67 25.53
C PRO A 459 -19.97 -15.84 25.73
N ASN A 460 -18.68 -15.60 25.47
CA ASN A 460 -17.60 -16.58 25.62
C ASN A 460 -17.79 -17.90 24.85
N ARG A 461 -18.63 -17.87 23.80
CA ARG A 461 -18.90 -19.00 22.93
C ARG A 461 -18.62 -18.62 21.50
N LEU A 462 -18.32 -19.65 20.73
CA LEU A 462 -18.04 -19.56 19.32
C LEU A 462 -19.19 -20.22 18.59
N ILE A 463 -19.74 -19.53 17.61
CA ILE A 463 -20.75 -20.13 16.75
C ILE A 463 -20.09 -20.38 15.41
N SER A 464 -19.94 -21.66 15.05
CA SER A 464 -19.41 -22.11 13.77
C SER A 464 -20.52 -22.26 12.75
N PHE A 465 -20.29 -21.74 11.55
CA PHE A 465 -21.19 -21.86 10.40
C PHE A 465 -20.46 -22.47 9.21
N TRP A 466 -21.06 -23.47 8.57
CA TRP A 466 -20.57 -24.02 7.31
C TRP A 466 -21.72 -24.54 6.44
N PRO A 467 -21.74 -24.22 5.13
CA PRO A 467 -22.67 -24.83 4.19
C PRO A 467 -22.27 -26.26 3.85
N ASP A 468 -23.24 -27.16 3.66
CA ASP A 468 -22.97 -28.51 3.15
C ASP A 468 -22.38 -28.49 1.72
N ASP A 469 -22.85 -27.57 0.86
CA ASP A 469 -22.31 -27.34 -0.47
C ASP A 469 -22.22 -25.85 -0.83
N TRP A 470 -21.00 -25.36 -0.96
CA TRP A 470 -20.72 -24.00 -1.44
C TRP A 470 -21.26 -23.75 -2.86
N ARG A 471 -21.25 -24.75 -3.74
CA ARG A 471 -21.67 -24.60 -5.14
C ARG A 471 -23.17 -24.41 -5.29
N ASP A 472 -23.95 -24.65 -4.24
CA ASP A 472 -25.37 -24.38 -4.18
C ASP A 472 -25.76 -23.64 -2.88
N LEU A 473 -24.99 -22.59 -2.54
CA LEU A 473 -25.19 -21.77 -1.33
C LEU A 473 -26.64 -21.37 -1.07
N LYS A 474 -27.43 -21.12 -2.12
CA LYS A 474 -28.84 -20.70 -2.01
C LYS A 474 -29.78 -21.79 -1.50
N LYS A 475 -29.45 -23.08 -1.68
CA LYS A 475 -30.33 -24.21 -1.35
C LYS A 475 -29.75 -25.15 -0.31
N THR A 476 -28.43 -25.18 -0.17
CA THR A 476 -27.75 -26.03 0.81
C THR A 476 -28.22 -25.75 2.24
N THR A 477 -28.16 -26.74 3.12
CA THR A 477 -28.28 -26.48 4.56
C THR A 477 -27.02 -25.77 5.04
N ILE A 478 -27.19 -24.84 5.98
CA ILE A 478 -26.10 -24.21 6.74
C ILE A 478 -26.07 -24.87 8.10
N GLN A 479 -25.00 -25.61 8.38
CA GLN A 479 -24.78 -26.21 9.68
C GLN A 479 -24.34 -25.14 10.67
N LYS A 480 -24.80 -25.27 11.91
CA LYS A 480 -24.48 -24.37 13.03
C LYS A 480 -24.09 -25.18 14.25
N GLU A 481 -22.92 -24.89 14.81
CA GLU A 481 -22.46 -25.54 16.04
C GLU A 481 -21.89 -24.51 17.02
N GLU A 482 -22.28 -24.63 18.29
CA GLU A 482 -21.65 -23.88 19.37
C GLU A 482 -20.44 -24.62 19.91
N ILE A 483 -19.27 -24.00 19.79
CA ILE A 483 -18.00 -24.52 20.27
C ILE A 483 -17.42 -23.66 21.40
N SER A 484 -16.67 -24.32 22.27
CA SER A 484 -15.91 -23.62 23.33
C SER A 484 -14.66 -23.00 22.73
N ILE A 485 -14.25 -21.82 23.23
CA ILE A 485 -13.06 -21.12 22.71
C ILE A 485 -11.80 -21.98 22.88
N PRO A 486 -11.13 -22.41 21.77
CA PRO A 486 -9.85 -23.09 21.86
C PRO A 486 -8.85 -22.24 22.64
N ARG A 487 -8.01 -22.85 23.48
CA ARG A 487 -7.10 -22.11 24.38
C ARG A 487 -6.25 -21.05 23.65
N GLY A 488 -5.80 -21.32 22.42
CA GLY A 488 -5.01 -20.38 21.62
C GLY A 488 -5.78 -19.24 20.94
N LEU A 489 -7.11 -19.24 21.02
CA LEU A 489 -8.00 -18.20 20.46
C LEU A 489 -8.75 -17.43 21.56
N ARG A 490 -8.44 -17.70 22.84
CA ARG A 490 -9.02 -16.98 23.98
C ARG A 490 -8.45 -15.57 24.06
N PRO A 491 -9.29 -14.52 24.17
CA PRO A 491 -8.81 -13.19 24.50
C PRO A 491 -8.17 -13.20 25.90
N GLY A 492 -6.92 -12.77 26.02
CA GLY A 492 -6.33 -12.31 27.28
C GLY A 492 -6.23 -13.33 28.42
N ILE A 493 -5.49 -14.42 28.21
CA ILE A 493 -4.67 -15.03 29.29
C ILE A 493 -3.22 -14.97 28.86
#